data_AF-A0A8J3TZH3-F1
#
_entry.id   AF-A0A8J3TZH3-F1
#
_cell.length_a   1.000
_cell.length_b   1.000
_cell.length_c   1.000
_cell.angle_alpha   90.00
_cell.angle_beta   90.00
_cell.angle_gamma   90.00
#
_symmetry.space_group_name_H-M   'P 1'
#
loop_
_entity.id
_entity.type
_entity.pdbx_description
1 polymer ?
#
loop_
_entity_poly.entity_id
_entity_poly.type
_entity_poly.pdbx_seq_one_letter_code
_entity_poly.pdbx_strand_id
1 'polypeptide(L)'
;MVTGESVWRAIVLYGANSATYKFAFGATLLEIAATGRNHVTLEELAPRYAELLCQALQRQPRQGTAGRSKFLDACRAFNAGELDVDALGRRTVQLGFNNVIDAFPQLSGGQAPVRYYEDQRKNSVAPGLTLRDELLELAESVHAQDLGAETVARWRLVETAWATGISDAVLAPPLVYDPDTQHLVLQTKQRRKSVTGVVAALSGYQDGRCAYCNQVMARDTRTGPIVEHVLPWKLLTRPWNGPDVDAIWNLVLSCKPCNDAKRDRAPHEPWMPWLEQRNNDLIESRHPLREVLMAQIGETAAVRHATLKLAYQRATELLPAVWAPPTSQGNGVEL
;
A
#
# COMPACT_ATOMS: atom_id res chain seq x y z
N MET A 1 14.84 -13.52 -14.80
CA MET A 1 15.80 -12.46 -15.14
C MET A 1 15.37 -11.20 -14.42
N VAL A 2 16.16 -10.73 -13.47
CA VAL A 2 15.93 -9.47 -12.76
C VAL A 2 16.43 -8.34 -13.66
N THR A 3 15.56 -7.37 -13.98
CA THR A 3 15.88 -6.17 -14.77
C THR A 3 15.93 -4.93 -13.87
N GLY A 4 16.63 -3.87 -14.30
CA GLY A 4 16.63 -2.58 -13.60
C GLY A 4 15.22 -2.05 -13.36
N GLU A 5 14.31 -2.20 -14.32
CA GLU A 5 12.90 -1.82 -14.14
C GLU A 5 12.17 -2.66 -13.06
N SER A 6 12.36 -3.99 -13.06
CA SER A 6 11.75 -4.87 -12.07
C SER A 6 12.25 -4.60 -10.64
N VAL A 7 13.52 -4.21 -10.49
CA VAL A 7 14.11 -3.86 -9.19
C VAL A 7 13.60 -2.50 -8.70
N TRP A 8 13.38 -1.55 -9.61
CA TRP A 8 12.85 -0.23 -9.24
C TRP A 8 11.43 -0.37 -8.71
N ARG A 9 10.57 -1.08 -9.44
CA ARG A 9 9.23 -1.42 -8.97
C ARG A 9 9.28 -2.16 -7.64
N ALA A 10 10.21 -3.09 -7.48
CA ALA A 10 10.37 -3.83 -6.23
C ALA A 10 10.66 -2.91 -5.03
N ILE A 11 11.57 -1.93 -5.17
CA ILE A 11 11.89 -0.95 -4.15
C ILE A 11 10.68 -0.09 -3.80
N VAL A 12 10.00 0.46 -4.81
CA VAL A 12 8.84 1.35 -4.62
C VAL A 12 7.69 0.60 -3.94
N LEU A 13 7.34 -0.58 -4.45
CA LEU A 13 6.20 -1.37 -4.00
C LEU A 13 6.44 -2.08 -2.67
N TYR A 14 7.60 -2.70 -2.47
CA TYR A 14 7.84 -3.62 -1.35
C TYR A 14 8.92 -3.15 -0.36
N GLY A 15 9.64 -2.07 -0.67
CA GLY A 15 10.54 -1.42 0.29
C GLY A 15 9.79 -0.91 1.52
N ALA A 16 10.47 -0.82 2.66
CA ALA A 16 9.84 -0.40 3.91
C ALA A 16 9.19 0.99 3.81
N ASN A 17 7.98 1.14 4.37
CA ASN A 17 7.24 2.40 4.42
C ASN A 17 7.47 3.10 5.77
N SER A 18 8.70 3.54 6.07
CA SER A 18 8.94 4.29 7.32
C SER A 18 8.41 5.74 7.22
N ALA A 19 8.54 6.32 6.03
CA ALA A 19 8.01 7.62 5.63
C ALA A 19 7.75 7.64 4.11
N THR A 20 6.92 8.56 3.64
CA THR A 20 6.65 8.73 2.19
C THR A 20 7.79 9.38 1.42
N TYR A 21 8.87 9.73 2.12
CA TYR A 21 10.14 10.21 1.55
C TYR A 21 10.64 9.36 0.39
N LYS A 22 10.51 8.02 0.45
CA LYS A 22 10.99 7.17 -0.65
C LYS A 22 10.25 7.42 -1.97
N PHE A 23 8.95 7.75 -1.92
CA PHE A 23 8.15 7.99 -3.12
C PHE A 23 8.50 9.33 -3.75
N ALA A 24 8.59 10.39 -2.92
CA ALA A 24 9.05 11.70 -3.36
C ALA A 24 10.47 11.63 -3.94
N PHE A 25 11.36 10.88 -3.29
CA PHE A 25 12.75 10.72 -3.73
C PHE A 25 12.84 9.93 -5.03
N GLY A 26 12.14 8.80 -5.15
CA GLY A 26 12.08 8.03 -6.39
C GLY A 26 11.55 8.83 -7.58
N ALA A 27 10.44 9.56 -7.38
CA ALA A 27 9.89 10.45 -8.41
C ALA A 27 10.89 11.55 -8.81
N THR A 28 11.56 12.17 -7.84
CA THR A 28 12.59 13.20 -8.11
C THR A 28 13.78 12.62 -8.88
N LEU A 29 14.23 11.41 -8.55
CA LEU A 29 15.34 10.76 -9.26
C LEU A 29 14.99 10.47 -10.73
N LEU A 30 13.79 9.97 -11.02
CA LEU A 30 13.34 9.72 -12.39
C LEU A 30 13.29 11.02 -13.20
N GLU A 31 12.75 12.09 -12.63
CA GLU A 31 12.66 13.39 -13.30
C GLU A 31 14.05 13.98 -13.60
N ILE A 32 15.00 13.87 -12.67
CA ILE A 32 16.36 14.37 -12.89
C ILE A 32 17.12 13.50 -13.88
N ALA A 33 16.99 12.18 -13.79
CA ALA A 33 17.63 11.25 -14.73
C ALA A 33 17.17 11.50 -16.17
N ALA A 34 15.90 11.83 -16.38
CA ALA A 34 15.35 12.20 -17.70
C ALA A 34 16.00 13.45 -18.32
N THR A 35 16.77 14.23 -17.55
CA THR A 35 17.55 15.37 -18.07
C THR A 35 18.91 14.97 -18.65
N GLY A 36 19.29 13.68 -18.59
CA GLY A 36 20.56 13.17 -19.10
C GLY A 36 21.77 13.52 -18.23
N ARG A 37 21.55 13.89 -16.96
CA ARG A 37 22.62 14.24 -16.02
C ARG A 37 23.21 13.00 -15.36
N ASN A 38 24.54 12.92 -15.30
CA ASN A 38 25.25 11.82 -14.61
C ASN A 38 25.58 12.12 -13.14
N HIS A 39 25.38 13.37 -12.71
CA HIS A 39 25.58 13.81 -11.34
C HIS A 39 24.53 14.85 -10.97
N VAL A 40 24.11 14.85 -9.71
CA VAL A 40 23.17 15.81 -9.15
C VAL A 40 23.55 16.15 -7.71
N THR A 41 23.56 17.44 -7.37
CA THR A 41 23.84 17.88 -5.99
C THR A 41 22.60 17.76 -5.11
N LEU A 42 22.79 17.85 -3.78
CA LEU A 42 21.65 17.88 -2.86
C LEU A 42 20.80 19.14 -3.04
N GLU A 43 21.43 20.26 -3.38
CA GLU A 43 20.79 21.54 -3.67
C GLU A 43 19.91 21.46 -4.92
N GLU A 44 20.31 20.66 -5.91
CA GLU A 44 19.51 20.43 -7.13
C GLU A 44 18.36 19.44 -6.88
N LEU A 45 18.56 18.44 -6.02
CA LEU A 45 17.50 17.50 -5.62
C LEU A 45 16.44 18.16 -4.72
N ALA A 46 16.86 19.08 -3.85
CA ALA A 46 16.05 19.60 -2.75
C ALA A 46 14.72 20.25 -3.19
N PRO A 47 14.67 21.15 -4.20
CA PRO A 47 13.45 21.87 -4.53
C PRO A 47 12.31 20.93 -4.90
N ARG A 48 12.56 20.00 -5.84
CA ARG A 48 11.53 19.09 -6.32
C ARG A 48 11.12 18.07 -5.26
N TYR A 49 12.09 17.52 -4.53
CA TYR A 49 11.82 16.60 -3.44
C TYR A 49 10.96 17.23 -2.33
N ALA A 50 11.26 18.47 -1.94
CA ALA A 50 10.50 19.21 -0.94
C ALA A 50 9.10 19.57 -1.44
N GLU A 51 8.98 20.02 -2.68
CA GLU A 51 7.70 20.37 -3.31
C GLU A 51 6.71 19.20 -3.26
N LEU A 52 7.14 18.01 -3.70
CA LEU A 52 6.30 16.81 -3.70
C LEU A 52 5.77 16.47 -2.30
N LEU A 53 6.63 16.59 -1.27
CA LEU A 53 6.24 16.34 0.12
C LEU A 53 5.34 17.44 0.70
N CYS A 54 5.56 18.70 0.33
CA CYS A 54 4.69 19.81 0.72
C CYS A 54 3.29 19.61 0.16
N GLN A 55 3.17 19.27 -1.13
CA GLN A 55 1.90 18.95 -1.77
C GLN A 55 1.23 17.72 -1.13
N ALA A 56 2.01 16.70 -0.76
CA ALA A 56 1.48 15.53 -0.07
C ALA A 56 0.93 15.85 1.32
N LEU A 57 1.63 16.68 2.10
CA LEU A 57 1.18 17.14 3.42
C LEU A 57 -0.12 17.93 3.38
N GLN A 58 -0.37 18.68 2.30
CA GLN A 58 -1.65 19.38 2.11
C GLN A 58 -2.82 18.41 1.90
N ARG A 59 -2.55 17.23 1.33
CA ARG A 59 -3.57 16.21 1.03
C ARG A 59 -3.77 15.23 2.18
N GLN A 60 -2.69 14.82 2.83
CA GLN A 60 -2.70 13.92 3.97
C GLN A 60 -1.68 14.38 5.02
N PRO A 61 -2.09 14.81 6.23
CA PRO A 61 -1.19 15.35 7.25
C PRO A 61 -0.13 14.36 7.75
N ARG A 62 -0.40 13.05 7.63
CA ARG A 62 0.52 11.99 8.04
C ARG A 62 1.35 11.49 6.86
N GLN A 63 2.64 11.81 6.88
CA GLN A 63 3.64 11.44 5.85
C GLN A 63 4.78 10.56 6.42
N GLY A 64 4.59 10.03 7.63
CA GLY A 64 5.51 9.06 8.21
C GLY A 64 4.96 8.39 9.46
N THR A 65 5.70 7.39 9.90
CA THR A 65 5.36 6.60 11.09
C THR A 65 5.90 7.22 12.38
N ALA A 66 6.96 8.04 12.29
CA ALA A 66 7.52 8.77 13.43
C ALA A 66 6.56 9.86 13.94
N GLY A 67 6.43 9.99 15.27
CA GLY A 67 5.56 10.98 15.89
C GLY A 67 5.98 12.44 15.63
N ARG A 68 7.24 12.68 15.26
CA ARG A 68 7.76 14.00 14.87
C ARG A 68 8.85 13.87 13.82
N SER A 69 8.91 14.81 12.89
CA SER A 69 9.99 14.95 11.93
C SER A 69 10.30 16.43 11.70
N LYS A 70 11.53 16.84 12.01
CA LYS A 70 11.97 18.23 11.79
C LYS A 70 11.86 18.66 10.33
N PHE A 71 12.04 17.72 9.40
CA PHE A 71 11.91 18.01 7.98
C PHE A 71 10.45 18.20 7.58
N LEU A 72 9.53 17.32 8.01
CA LEU A 72 8.10 17.50 7.74
C LEU A 72 7.56 18.75 8.45
N ASP A 73 8.09 19.10 9.62
CA ASP A 73 7.76 20.35 10.32
C ASP A 73 8.15 21.57 9.45
N ALA A 74 9.31 21.54 8.78
CA ALA A 74 9.71 22.60 7.85
C ALA A 74 8.79 22.68 6.62
N CYS A 75 8.41 21.53 6.03
CA CYS A 75 7.43 21.50 4.93
C CYS A 75 6.05 22.05 5.37
N ARG A 76 5.61 21.77 6.60
CA ARG A 76 4.36 22.32 7.15
C ARG A 76 4.45 23.83 7.35
N ALA A 77 5.57 24.34 7.87
CA ALA A 77 5.80 25.77 8.01
C ALA A 77 5.79 26.49 6.64
N PHE A 78 6.38 25.89 5.61
CA PHE A 78 6.30 26.40 4.25
C PHE A 78 4.84 26.45 3.74
N ASN A 79 4.09 25.36 3.92
CA ASN A 79 2.67 25.32 3.55
C ASN A 79 1.80 26.35 4.31
N ALA A 80 2.21 26.76 5.51
CA ALA A 80 1.55 27.78 6.31
C ALA A 80 2.00 29.23 5.96
N GLY A 81 2.97 29.39 5.05
CA GLY A 81 3.55 30.69 4.72
C GLY A 81 4.55 31.23 5.76
N GLU A 82 4.98 30.40 6.70
CA GLU A 82 5.90 30.74 7.79
C GLU A 82 7.38 30.53 7.41
N LEU A 83 7.63 29.83 6.29
CA LEU A 83 8.96 29.52 5.77
C LEU A 83 9.00 29.87 4.28
N ASP A 84 10.01 30.62 3.85
CA ASP A 84 10.21 30.91 2.43
C ASP A 84 10.84 29.72 1.68
N VAL A 85 10.82 29.79 0.34
CA VAL A 85 11.32 28.72 -0.54
C VAL A 85 12.82 28.46 -0.37
N ASP A 86 13.63 29.50 -0.13
CA ASP A 86 15.07 29.36 0.03
C ASP A 86 15.41 28.67 1.36
N ALA A 87 14.68 29.03 2.42
CA ALA A 87 14.78 28.41 3.72
C ALA A 87 14.28 26.96 3.70
N LEU A 88 13.21 26.66 2.97
CA LEU A 88 12.78 25.27 2.72
C LEU A 88 13.87 24.48 2.00
N GLY A 89 14.48 25.04 0.95
CA GLY A 89 15.60 24.42 0.22
C GLY A 89 16.76 24.07 1.15
N ARG A 90 17.25 25.04 1.94
CA ARG A 90 18.32 24.83 2.92
C ARG A 90 17.97 23.76 3.96
N ARG A 91 16.75 23.77 4.48
CA ARG A 91 16.28 22.75 5.44
C ARG A 91 16.18 21.37 4.82
N THR A 92 15.79 21.30 3.55
CA THR A 92 15.70 20.04 2.80
C THR A 92 17.08 19.42 2.60
N VAL A 93 18.08 20.21 2.19
CA VAL A 93 19.48 19.74 2.10
C VAL A 93 19.98 19.22 3.44
N GLN A 94 19.71 19.96 4.53
CA GLN A 94 20.20 19.61 5.87
C GLN A 94 19.50 18.38 6.50
N LEU A 95 18.21 18.17 6.20
CA LEU A 95 17.36 17.23 6.95
C LEU A 95 16.67 16.18 6.08
N GLY A 96 16.30 16.54 4.85
CA GLY A 96 15.45 15.74 3.97
C GLY A 96 16.11 14.49 3.44
N PHE A 97 17.44 14.51 3.29
CA PHE A 97 18.21 13.42 2.69
C PHE A 97 18.92 12.51 3.71
N ASN A 98 18.80 12.80 5.01
CA ASN A 98 19.57 12.11 6.05
C ASN A 98 19.35 10.59 6.09
N ASN A 99 18.14 10.14 5.78
CA ASN A 99 17.78 8.71 5.85
C ASN A 99 17.40 8.13 4.48
N VAL A 100 16.80 8.91 3.59
CA VAL A 100 16.19 8.37 2.37
C VAL A 100 17.23 7.84 1.40
N ILE A 101 18.40 8.48 1.28
CA ILE A 101 19.46 8.07 0.36
C ILE A 101 20.04 6.70 0.75
N ASP A 102 20.18 6.43 2.04
CA ASP A 102 20.66 5.14 2.55
C ASP A 102 19.59 4.05 2.50
N ALA A 103 18.33 4.43 2.73
CA ALA A 103 17.21 3.50 2.86
C ALA A 103 16.56 3.13 1.51
N PHE A 104 16.59 4.01 0.51
CA PHE A 104 15.93 3.78 -0.78
C PHE A 104 16.37 2.49 -1.48
N PRO A 105 17.65 2.09 -1.54
CA PRO A 105 18.04 0.85 -2.21
C PRO A 105 17.78 -0.41 -1.37
N GLN A 106 17.11 -0.33 -0.20
CA GLN A 106 16.94 -1.46 0.71
C GLN A 106 15.62 -2.22 0.50
N LEU A 107 15.70 -3.55 0.46
CA LEU A 107 14.60 -4.50 0.52
C LEU A 107 14.65 -5.30 1.84
N SER A 108 13.65 -6.15 2.10
CA SER A 108 13.49 -6.82 3.42
C SER A 108 14.62 -7.78 3.79
N GLY A 109 15.48 -8.16 2.83
CA GLY A 109 16.64 -9.03 3.03
C GLY A 109 17.99 -8.32 2.85
N GLY A 110 18.02 -7.00 2.68
CA GLY A 110 19.23 -6.22 2.45
C GLY A 110 19.15 -5.35 1.19
N GLN A 111 20.31 -4.96 0.66
CA GLN A 111 20.39 -4.08 -0.49
C GLN A 111 19.85 -4.76 -1.76
N ALA A 112 19.11 -4.01 -2.57
CA ALA A 112 18.65 -4.44 -3.87
C ALA A 112 19.84 -4.81 -4.79
N PRO A 113 19.66 -5.76 -5.73
CA PRO A 113 20.75 -6.24 -6.59
C PRO A 113 21.20 -5.23 -7.64
N VAL A 114 20.42 -4.16 -7.87
CA VAL A 114 20.73 -3.05 -8.79
C VAL A 114 20.82 -1.75 -7.99
N ARG A 115 21.80 -0.90 -8.32
CA ARG A 115 21.96 0.44 -7.76
C ARG A 115 21.66 1.49 -8.83
N TYR A 116 20.85 2.47 -8.48
CA TYR A 116 20.46 3.57 -9.39
C TYR A 116 21.33 4.81 -9.25
N TYR A 117 22.09 4.90 -8.16
CA TYR A 117 23.03 5.97 -7.89
C TYR A 117 24.13 5.50 -6.95
N GLU A 118 25.22 6.25 -6.91
CA GLU A 118 26.25 6.16 -5.88
C GLU A 118 26.16 7.36 -4.95
N ASP A 119 26.21 7.11 -3.64
CA ASP A 119 26.21 8.15 -2.62
C ASP A 119 27.57 8.85 -2.55
N GLN A 120 27.60 10.10 -3.01
CA GLN A 120 28.77 10.98 -2.96
C GLN A 120 28.53 12.17 -2.03
N ARG A 121 27.62 12.10 -1.05
CA ARG A 121 27.37 13.21 -0.10
C ARG A 121 28.61 13.70 0.66
N LYS A 122 29.61 12.83 0.82
CA LYS A 122 30.88 13.12 1.51
C LYS A 122 32.00 13.59 0.57
N ASN A 123 31.74 13.70 -0.73
CA ASN A 123 32.70 14.23 -1.69
C ASN A 123 32.88 15.74 -1.46
N SER A 124 34.12 16.17 -1.27
CA SER A 124 34.48 17.57 -0.97
C SER A 124 34.39 18.50 -2.17
N VAL A 125 34.35 17.97 -3.40
CA VAL A 125 34.30 18.76 -4.64
C VAL A 125 32.87 18.89 -5.16
N ALA A 126 32.09 17.81 -5.12
CA ALA A 126 30.73 17.76 -5.63
C ALA A 126 29.85 16.84 -4.75
N PRO A 127 29.35 17.33 -3.59
CA PRO A 127 28.51 16.55 -2.71
C PRO A 127 27.14 16.30 -3.35
N GLY A 128 26.78 15.03 -3.53
CA GLY A 128 25.55 14.69 -4.24
C GLY A 128 25.45 13.21 -4.55
N LEU A 129 24.79 12.90 -5.66
CA LEU A 129 24.61 11.55 -6.18
C LEU A 129 25.19 11.46 -7.58
N THR A 130 25.98 10.43 -7.84
CA THR A 130 26.33 10.04 -9.20
C THR A 130 25.26 9.08 -9.70
N LEU A 131 24.53 9.47 -10.75
CA LEU A 131 23.48 8.64 -11.33
C LEU A 131 24.11 7.53 -12.15
N ARG A 132 23.52 6.33 -12.07
CA ARG A 132 23.99 5.14 -12.78
C ARG A 132 23.22 4.96 -14.09
N ASP A 133 23.83 4.24 -15.04
CA ASP A 133 23.22 3.92 -16.33
C ASP A 133 21.85 3.25 -16.15
N GLU A 134 21.69 2.37 -15.15
CA GLU A 134 20.41 1.71 -14.87
C GLU A 134 19.27 2.67 -14.52
N LEU A 135 19.58 3.86 -13.97
CA LEU A 135 18.58 4.91 -13.71
C LEU A 135 18.30 5.74 -14.96
N LEU A 136 19.34 6.04 -15.75
CA LEU A 136 19.22 6.81 -16.98
C LEU A 136 18.40 6.03 -18.02
N GLU A 137 18.73 4.75 -18.23
CA GLU A 137 17.97 3.82 -19.07
C GLU A 137 16.51 3.70 -18.62
N LEU A 138 16.27 3.69 -17.31
CA LEU A 138 14.91 3.62 -16.76
C LEU A 138 14.10 4.87 -17.09
N ALA A 139 14.72 6.05 -16.98
CA ALA A 139 14.09 7.33 -17.27
C ALA A 139 13.83 7.55 -18.78
N GLU A 140 14.63 6.93 -19.64
CA GLU A 140 14.44 6.94 -21.10
C GLU A 140 13.55 5.81 -21.61
N SER A 141 13.21 4.83 -20.76
CA SER A 141 12.41 3.68 -21.14
C SER A 141 11.00 4.06 -21.56
N VAL A 142 10.38 3.24 -22.41
CA VAL A 142 8.96 3.37 -22.79
C VAL A 142 8.01 3.31 -21.59
N HIS A 143 8.46 2.74 -20.47
CA HIS A 143 7.69 2.61 -19.22
C HIS A 143 7.94 3.76 -18.23
N ALA A 144 8.78 4.76 -18.54
CA ALA A 144 9.13 5.82 -17.60
C ALA A 144 7.91 6.57 -17.04
N GLN A 145 6.92 6.83 -17.91
CA GLN A 145 5.65 7.45 -17.50
C GLN A 145 4.85 6.55 -16.56
N ASP A 146 4.78 5.25 -16.86
CA ASP A 146 4.10 4.26 -16.04
C ASP A 146 4.76 4.14 -14.66
N LEU A 147 6.09 4.14 -14.58
CA LEU A 147 6.82 4.09 -13.31
C LEU A 147 6.55 5.31 -12.42
N GLY A 148 6.42 6.49 -13.03
CA GLY A 148 6.00 7.70 -12.33
C GLY A 148 4.58 7.58 -11.78
N ALA A 149 3.63 7.16 -12.63
CA ALA A 149 2.24 6.95 -12.25
C ALA A 149 2.09 5.87 -11.15
N GLU A 150 2.79 4.75 -11.28
CA GLU A 150 2.86 3.66 -10.29
C GLU A 150 3.39 4.16 -8.95
N THR A 151 4.44 4.98 -8.96
CA THR A 151 5.02 5.57 -7.74
C THR A 151 4.01 6.46 -7.03
N VAL A 152 3.29 7.31 -7.77
CA VAL A 152 2.23 8.17 -7.22
C VAL A 152 1.08 7.32 -6.67
N ALA A 153 0.60 6.34 -7.43
CA ALA A 153 -0.48 5.45 -6.98
C ALA A 153 -0.10 4.69 -5.70
N ARG A 154 1.13 4.17 -5.65
CA ARG A 154 1.66 3.49 -4.45
C ARG A 154 1.85 4.45 -3.27
N TRP A 155 2.22 5.70 -3.51
CA TRP A 155 2.28 6.70 -2.45
C TRP A 155 0.88 6.94 -1.86
N ARG A 156 -0.14 7.17 -2.70
CA ARG A 156 -1.53 7.36 -2.24
C ARG A 156 -2.03 6.21 -1.39
N LEU A 157 -1.69 5.01 -1.80
CA LEU A 157 -2.02 3.79 -1.08
C LEU A 157 -1.50 3.81 0.37
N VAL A 158 -0.23 4.19 0.56
CA VAL A 158 0.41 4.25 1.88
C VAL A 158 -0.18 5.38 2.72
N GLU A 159 -0.41 6.56 2.13
CA GLU A 159 -1.09 7.69 2.79
C GLU A 159 -2.44 7.27 3.34
N THR A 160 -3.24 6.63 2.50
CA THR A 160 -4.54 6.07 2.85
C THR A 160 -4.46 5.08 3.99
N ALA A 161 -3.52 4.14 3.94
CA ALA A 161 -3.43 3.10 4.95
C ALA A 161 -3.11 3.70 6.32
N TRP A 162 -2.19 4.65 6.38
CA TRP A 162 -1.88 5.35 7.62
C TRP A 162 -3.03 6.19 8.16
N ALA A 163 -3.83 6.81 7.28
CA ALA A 163 -5.01 7.58 7.66
C ALA A 163 -6.13 6.69 8.20
N THR A 164 -6.24 5.46 7.68
CA THR A 164 -7.27 4.48 8.06
C THR A 164 -6.79 3.51 9.14
N GLY A 165 -5.56 3.64 9.63
CA GLY A 165 -4.98 2.76 10.65
C GLY A 165 -4.61 1.36 10.13
N ILE A 166 -4.65 1.14 8.83
CA ILE A 166 -4.24 -0.12 8.21
C ILE A 166 -2.72 -0.29 8.34
N SER A 167 -2.32 -1.49 8.74
CA SER A 167 -0.91 -1.84 8.87
C SER A 167 -0.22 -1.89 7.51
N ASP A 168 0.97 -1.30 7.40
CA ASP A 168 1.82 -1.36 6.20
C ASP A 168 2.08 -2.79 5.71
N ALA A 169 2.09 -3.74 6.65
CA ALA A 169 2.28 -5.15 6.34
C ALA A 169 1.16 -5.78 5.51
N VAL A 170 -0.03 -5.17 5.48
CA VAL A 170 -1.17 -5.59 4.64
C VAL A 170 -1.05 -4.99 3.23
N LEU A 171 -0.27 -3.91 3.07
CA LEU A 171 -0.07 -3.26 1.77
C LEU A 171 1.05 -3.88 0.94
N ALA A 172 2.06 -4.48 1.58
CA ALA A 172 3.12 -5.21 0.88
C ALA A 172 3.70 -6.32 1.77
N PRO A 173 3.68 -7.59 1.32
CA PRO A 173 4.49 -8.62 1.92
C PRO A 173 5.98 -8.29 1.78
N PRO A 174 6.85 -8.72 2.71
CA PRO A 174 8.29 -8.55 2.58
C PRO A 174 8.80 -9.21 1.29
N LEU A 175 9.57 -8.47 0.47
CA LEU A 175 10.24 -9.00 -0.73
C LEU A 175 11.75 -9.10 -0.47
N VAL A 176 12.36 -10.21 -0.87
CA VAL A 176 13.79 -10.52 -0.69
C VAL A 176 14.40 -10.95 -2.02
N TYR A 177 15.64 -10.56 -2.27
CA TYR A 177 16.42 -11.08 -3.40
C TYR A 177 17.11 -12.38 -3.01
N ASP A 178 16.90 -13.44 -3.80
CA ASP A 178 17.57 -14.73 -3.67
C ASP A 178 18.79 -14.77 -4.62
N PRO A 179 20.03 -14.76 -4.09
CA PRO A 179 21.23 -14.73 -4.90
C PRO A 179 21.51 -16.04 -5.65
N ASP A 180 21.04 -17.19 -5.14
CA ASP A 180 21.30 -18.49 -5.74
C ASP A 180 20.43 -18.71 -6.99
N THR A 181 19.18 -18.26 -6.92
CA THR A 181 18.23 -18.36 -8.03
C THR A 181 18.18 -17.09 -8.89
N GLN A 182 18.78 -15.99 -8.44
CA GLN A 182 18.71 -14.66 -9.07
C GLN A 182 17.27 -14.16 -9.27
N HIS A 183 16.40 -14.42 -8.30
CA HIS A 183 14.99 -14.02 -8.33
C HIS A 183 14.61 -13.14 -7.13
N LEU A 184 13.59 -12.29 -7.32
CA LEU A 184 12.91 -11.60 -6.23
C LEU A 184 11.79 -12.49 -5.69
N VAL A 185 11.81 -12.80 -4.40
CA VAL A 185 10.92 -13.76 -3.75
C VAL A 185 10.14 -13.08 -2.62
N LEU A 186 8.83 -13.29 -2.59
CA LEU A 186 7.98 -12.84 -1.48
C LEU A 186 8.24 -13.74 -0.25
N GLN A 187 8.73 -13.13 0.83
CA GLN A 187 8.79 -13.78 2.13
C GLN A 187 7.43 -13.72 2.82
N THR A 188 6.60 -14.72 2.55
CA THR A 188 5.37 -14.95 3.31
C THR A 188 5.73 -15.55 4.67
N LYS A 189 5.98 -14.70 5.67
CA LYS A 189 5.87 -15.19 7.06
C LYS A 189 4.41 -15.58 7.27
N GLN A 190 4.15 -16.88 7.47
CA GLN A 190 2.85 -17.46 7.85
C GLN A 190 2.34 -17.00 9.23
N ARG A 191 2.60 -15.75 9.64
CA ARG A 191 2.16 -15.20 10.91
C ARG A 191 1.05 -14.20 10.67
N ARG A 192 -0.14 -14.50 11.23
CA ARG A 192 -1.26 -13.57 11.35
C ARG A 192 -0.76 -12.28 11.97
N LYS A 193 -0.95 -11.15 11.27
CA LYS A 193 -0.65 -9.81 11.79
C LYS A 193 -1.95 -9.18 12.26
N SER A 194 -1.86 -8.39 13.32
CA SER A 194 -3.02 -7.69 13.89
C SER A 194 -3.53 -6.62 12.91
N VAL A 195 -4.85 -6.61 12.67
CA VAL A 195 -5.51 -5.74 11.68
C VAL A 195 -6.34 -4.62 12.35
N THR A 196 -5.96 -4.21 13.56
CA THR A 196 -6.80 -3.37 14.46
C THR A 196 -7.37 -2.10 13.82
N GLY A 197 -6.70 -1.46 12.85
CA GLY A 197 -7.25 -0.28 12.16
C GLY A 197 -8.25 -0.55 11.04
N VAL A 198 -8.31 -1.78 10.51
CA VAL A 198 -9.30 -2.16 9.48
C VAL A 198 -10.74 -2.10 10.02
N VAL A 199 -10.94 -2.24 11.34
CA VAL A 199 -12.27 -2.09 11.96
C VAL A 199 -12.85 -0.69 11.72
N ALA A 200 -12.07 0.37 11.93
CA ALA A 200 -12.55 1.73 11.73
C ALA A 200 -12.83 2.01 10.23
N ALA A 201 -11.98 1.49 9.35
CA ALA A 201 -12.09 1.68 7.90
C ALA A 201 -13.28 0.91 7.28
N LEU A 202 -13.62 -0.27 7.81
CA LEU A 202 -14.74 -1.09 7.34
C LEU A 202 -16.06 -0.75 8.03
N SER A 203 -16.04 -0.26 9.29
CA SER A 203 -17.25 0.02 10.06
C SER A 203 -18.15 1.09 9.43
N GLY A 204 -17.57 2.06 8.70
CA GLY A 204 -18.34 3.12 8.02
C GLY A 204 -19.20 2.61 6.86
N TYR A 205 -18.83 1.49 6.23
CA TYR A 205 -19.49 0.95 5.04
C TYR A 205 -20.36 -0.28 5.32
N GLN A 206 -20.24 -0.82 6.53
CA GLN A 206 -21.15 -1.85 7.01
C GLN A 206 -22.25 -1.28 7.92
N ASP A 207 -22.31 0.04 8.13
CA ASP A 207 -23.30 0.71 8.99
C ASP A 207 -23.34 0.12 10.42
N GLY A 208 -22.18 -0.33 10.91
CA GLY A 208 -22.09 -1.05 12.19
C GLY A 208 -22.82 -2.40 12.22
N ARG A 209 -23.16 -2.99 11.08
CA ARG A 209 -23.87 -4.28 10.95
C ARG A 209 -22.95 -5.40 10.50
N CYS A 210 -23.28 -6.62 10.91
CA CYS A 210 -22.56 -7.83 10.48
C CYS A 210 -22.73 -8.04 8.98
N ALA A 211 -21.64 -8.29 8.25
CA ALA A 211 -21.66 -8.53 6.80
C ALA A 211 -22.51 -9.74 6.38
N TYR A 212 -22.73 -10.69 7.29
CA TYR A 212 -23.44 -11.94 7.00
C TYR A 212 -24.92 -11.89 7.38
N CYS A 213 -25.24 -11.53 8.63
CA CYS A 213 -26.63 -11.54 9.11
C CYS A 213 -27.32 -10.17 9.10
N ASN A 214 -26.60 -9.11 8.74
CA ASN A 214 -27.08 -7.72 8.70
C ASN A 214 -27.62 -7.15 10.04
N GLN A 215 -27.38 -7.86 11.15
CA GLN A 215 -27.74 -7.40 12.49
C GLN A 215 -26.74 -6.35 12.98
N VAL A 216 -27.24 -5.35 13.73
CA VAL A 216 -26.41 -4.31 14.33
C VAL A 216 -25.45 -4.93 15.34
N MET A 217 -24.17 -4.55 15.27
CA MET A 217 -23.12 -4.98 16.18
C MET A 217 -22.90 -3.88 17.23
N ALA A 218 -23.29 -4.14 18.48
CA ALA A 218 -23.09 -3.21 19.58
C ALA A 218 -21.60 -2.90 19.79
N ARG A 219 -21.25 -1.60 19.84
CA ARG A 219 -19.87 -1.12 19.99
C ARG A 219 -19.28 -1.33 21.40
N ASP A 220 -20.11 -1.64 22.40
CA ASP A 220 -19.77 -1.61 23.83
C ASP A 220 -19.53 -2.98 24.49
N THR A 221 -19.76 -4.08 23.78
CA THR A 221 -19.59 -5.42 24.37
C THR A 221 -18.11 -5.85 24.38
N ARG A 222 -17.72 -6.73 25.32
CA ARG A 222 -16.42 -7.44 25.33
C ARG A 222 -16.13 -8.23 24.03
N THR A 223 -17.10 -8.31 23.13
CA THR A 223 -17.12 -9.03 21.86
C THR A 223 -17.47 -8.07 20.71
N GLY A 224 -16.69 -7.00 20.56
CA GLY A 224 -16.84 -6.06 19.45
C GLY A 224 -16.74 -6.73 18.05
N PRO A 225 -16.91 -5.96 16.96
CA PRO A 225 -16.88 -6.50 15.61
C PRO A 225 -15.58 -7.27 15.32
N ILE A 226 -15.71 -8.45 14.73
CA ILE A 226 -14.58 -9.30 14.38
C ILE A 226 -14.20 -9.02 12.93
N VAL A 227 -12.90 -8.79 12.68
CA VAL A 227 -12.37 -8.75 11.31
C VAL A 227 -12.26 -10.19 10.80
N GLU A 228 -13.01 -10.47 9.75
CA GLU A 228 -13.18 -11.80 9.16
C GLU A 228 -12.65 -11.82 7.73
N HIS A 229 -11.92 -12.87 7.38
CA HIS A 229 -11.60 -13.20 6.00
C HIS A 229 -12.78 -13.92 5.33
N VAL A 230 -13.37 -13.34 4.29
CA VAL A 230 -14.46 -13.97 3.52
C VAL A 230 -13.98 -15.30 2.94
N LEU A 231 -12.92 -15.26 2.14
CA LEU A 231 -12.16 -16.44 1.74
C LEU A 231 -11.12 -16.74 2.82
N PRO A 232 -11.11 -17.93 3.43
CA PRO A 232 -10.35 -18.19 4.64
C PRO A 232 -8.84 -18.12 4.42
N TRP A 233 -8.13 -17.51 5.39
CA TRP A 233 -6.66 -17.39 5.38
C TRP A 233 -5.93 -18.72 5.16
N LYS A 234 -6.51 -19.85 5.59
CA LYS A 234 -5.99 -21.21 5.39
C LYS A 234 -5.72 -21.55 3.92
N LEU A 235 -6.31 -20.83 2.96
CA LEU A 235 -5.96 -20.96 1.55
C LEU A 235 -4.46 -20.68 1.31
N LEU A 236 -3.83 -19.78 2.08
CA LEU A 236 -2.38 -19.52 1.99
C LEU A 236 -1.50 -20.70 2.46
N THR A 237 -2.09 -21.72 3.10
CA THR A 237 -1.38 -22.98 3.44
C THR A 237 -1.66 -24.09 2.42
N ARG A 238 -2.28 -23.76 1.29
CA ARG A 238 -2.63 -24.65 0.17
C ARG A 238 -1.93 -24.14 -1.10
N PRO A 239 -1.95 -24.88 -2.22
CA PRO A 239 -1.43 -24.37 -3.51
C PRO A 239 -2.36 -23.29 -4.07
N TRP A 240 -2.46 -22.17 -3.36
CA TRP A 240 -3.29 -21.02 -3.71
C TRP A 240 -2.60 -20.17 -4.77
N ASN A 241 -3.30 -19.95 -5.87
CA ASN A 241 -2.87 -19.08 -6.96
C ASN A 241 -3.86 -17.93 -7.18
N GLY A 242 -4.67 -17.56 -6.19
CA GLY A 242 -5.58 -16.42 -6.31
C GLY A 242 -4.97 -15.12 -5.77
N PRO A 243 -5.74 -14.01 -5.77
CA PRO A 243 -5.36 -12.77 -5.10
C PRO A 243 -5.03 -13.02 -3.63
N ASP A 244 -4.20 -12.16 -3.03
CA ASP A 244 -3.85 -12.29 -1.62
C ASP A 244 -5.12 -12.23 -0.75
N VAL A 245 -5.44 -13.34 -0.06
CA VAL A 245 -6.63 -13.42 0.78
C VAL A 245 -6.47 -12.64 2.07
N ASP A 246 -5.25 -12.28 2.50
CA ASP A 246 -5.03 -11.44 3.69
C ASP A 246 -5.24 -9.93 3.40
N ALA A 247 -5.58 -9.60 2.15
CA ALA A 247 -5.78 -8.24 1.69
C ALA A 247 -7.20 -7.70 1.95
N ILE A 248 -7.32 -6.37 1.98
CA ILE A 248 -8.52 -5.63 2.42
C ILE A 248 -9.78 -5.95 1.63
N TRP A 249 -9.66 -6.24 0.34
CA TRP A 249 -10.79 -6.65 -0.50
C TRP A 249 -11.55 -7.86 0.09
N ASN A 250 -10.87 -8.72 0.85
CA ASN A 250 -11.40 -9.96 1.41
C ASN A 250 -11.80 -9.83 2.90
N LEU A 251 -11.55 -8.68 3.53
CA LEU A 251 -11.83 -8.45 4.95
C LEU A 251 -13.20 -7.82 5.16
N VAL A 252 -13.99 -8.34 6.09
CA VAL A 252 -15.30 -7.81 6.51
C VAL A 252 -15.43 -7.82 8.02
N LEU A 253 -16.42 -7.08 8.56
CA LEU A 253 -16.81 -7.16 9.95
C LEU A 253 -17.94 -8.17 10.15
N SER A 254 -17.73 -9.11 11.06
CA SER A 254 -18.70 -10.14 11.43
C SER A 254 -19.05 -10.08 12.92
N CYS A 255 -20.26 -10.48 13.26
CA CYS A 255 -20.60 -10.78 14.64
C CYS A 255 -20.01 -12.15 15.05
N LYS A 256 -19.72 -12.34 16.33
CA LYS A 256 -19.17 -13.58 16.86
C LYS A 256 -19.93 -14.85 16.43
N PRO A 257 -21.28 -14.91 16.48
CA PRO A 257 -22.02 -16.07 16.01
C PRO A 257 -21.77 -16.42 14.54
N CYS A 258 -21.70 -15.42 13.65
CA CYS A 258 -21.44 -15.66 12.23
C CYS A 258 -20.00 -16.11 11.97
N ASN A 259 -19.01 -15.49 12.62
CA ASN A 259 -17.61 -15.93 12.56
C ASN A 259 -17.45 -17.40 13.01
N ASP A 260 -17.99 -17.72 14.19
CA ASP A 260 -17.90 -19.07 14.78
C ASP A 260 -18.63 -20.12 13.91
N ALA A 261 -19.72 -19.72 13.24
CA ALA A 261 -20.45 -20.58 12.31
C ALA A 261 -19.73 -20.74 10.97
N LYS A 262 -19.11 -19.69 10.43
CA LYS A 262 -18.40 -19.73 9.15
C LYS A 262 -17.11 -20.57 9.24
N ARG A 263 -16.27 -20.32 10.26
CA ARG A 263 -14.94 -20.95 10.43
C ARG A 263 -14.07 -20.80 9.17
N ASP A 264 -13.22 -21.80 8.88
CA ASP A 264 -12.37 -21.87 7.69
C ASP A 264 -13.13 -22.21 6.40
N ARG A 265 -14.40 -21.81 6.26
CA ARG A 265 -15.18 -21.98 5.02
C ARG A 265 -15.39 -20.63 4.32
N ALA A 266 -15.58 -20.69 3.01
CA ALA A 266 -16.09 -19.57 2.22
C ALA A 266 -17.62 -19.52 2.36
N PRO A 267 -18.25 -18.32 2.26
CA PRO A 267 -19.70 -18.24 2.11
C PRO A 267 -20.15 -18.86 0.78
N HIS A 268 -21.42 -19.20 0.66
CA HIS A 268 -22.01 -19.70 -0.57
C HIS A 268 -21.96 -18.65 -1.70
N GLU A 269 -21.85 -19.10 -2.95
CA GLU A 269 -21.65 -18.24 -4.13
C GLU A 269 -22.65 -17.07 -4.24
N PRO A 270 -23.96 -17.24 -3.95
CA PRO A 270 -24.93 -16.14 -3.99
C PRO A 270 -24.64 -14.98 -3.03
N TRP A 271 -23.75 -15.14 -2.06
CA TRP A 271 -23.32 -14.06 -1.17
C TRP A 271 -22.19 -13.20 -1.76
N MET A 272 -21.40 -13.74 -2.69
CA MET A 272 -20.25 -13.02 -3.27
C MET A 272 -20.58 -11.67 -3.94
N PRO A 273 -21.75 -11.49 -4.59
CA PRO A 273 -22.15 -10.18 -5.10
C PRO A 273 -22.18 -9.07 -4.03
N TRP A 274 -22.46 -9.41 -2.77
CA TRP A 274 -22.41 -8.44 -1.67
C TRP A 274 -20.97 -7.94 -1.43
N LEU A 275 -19.99 -8.85 -1.44
CA LEU A 275 -18.58 -8.49 -1.29
C LEU A 275 -18.10 -7.59 -2.43
N GLU A 276 -18.48 -7.96 -3.66
CA GLU A 276 -18.17 -7.19 -4.86
C GLU A 276 -18.77 -5.78 -4.79
N GLN A 277 -20.07 -5.67 -4.50
CA GLN A 277 -20.75 -4.39 -4.39
C GLN A 277 -20.10 -3.51 -3.32
N ARG A 278 -19.84 -4.06 -2.12
CA ARG A 278 -19.17 -3.33 -1.03
C ARG A 278 -17.80 -2.79 -1.46
N ASN A 279 -17.02 -3.59 -2.17
CA ASN A 279 -15.70 -3.16 -2.67
C ASN A 279 -15.82 -2.09 -3.76
N ASN A 280 -16.83 -2.18 -4.64
CA ASN A 280 -17.13 -1.14 -5.62
C ASN A 280 -17.57 0.17 -4.94
N ASP A 281 -18.45 0.11 -3.94
CA ASP A 281 -18.93 1.27 -3.19
C ASP A 281 -17.78 2.01 -2.49
N LEU A 282 -16.83 1.27 -1.89
CA LEU A 282 -15.61 1.84 -1.31
C LEU A 282 -14.77 2.60 -2.35
N ILE A 283 -14.70 2.09 -3.58
CA ILE A 283 -13.95 2.73 -4.67
C ILE A 283 -14.69 3.98 -5.18
N GLU A 284 -15.99 3.87 -5.41
CA GLU A 284 -16.83 4.91 -6.03
C GLU A 284 -17.09 6.10 -5.10
N SER A 285 -17.24 5.83 -3.80
CA SER A 285 -17.39 6.86 -2.76
C SER A 285 -16.11 7.65 -2.47
N ARG A 286 -15.01 7.39 -3.21
CA ARG A 286 -13.69 7.98 -2.99
C ARG A 286 -13.18 7.75 -1.57
N HIS A 287 -13.53 6.61 -0.98
CA HIS A 287 -12.99 6.20 0.30
C HIS A 287 -11.46 6.20 0.23
N PRO A 288 -10.73 6.47 1.33
CA PRO A 288 -9.27 6.37 1.31
C PRO A 288 -8.80 5.03 0.71
N LEU A 289 -9.48 3.92 1.00
CA LEU A 289 -9.15 2.57 0.49
C LEU A 289 -9.35 2.37 -1.01
N ARG A 290 -9.85 3.35 -1.75
CA ARG A 290 -10.09 3.27 -3.19
C ARG A 290 -8.86 2.75 -3.94
N GLU A 291 -7.72 3.44 -3.79
CA GLU A 291 -6.47 3.08 -4.48
C GLU A 291 -6.00 1.67 -4.06
N VAL A 292 -6.30 1.27 -2.82
CA VAL A 292 -5.95 -0.04 -2.28
C VAL A 292 -6.73 -1.15 -2.93
N LEU A 293 -8.05 -0.98 -3.02
CA LEU A 293 -8.91 -1.96 -3.65
C LEU A 293 -8.64 -2.02 -5.16
N MET A 294 -8.41 -0.88 -5.81
CA MET A 294 -8.04 -0.85 -7.23
C MET A 294 -6.74 -1.61 -7.50
N ALA A 295 -5.70 -1.41 -6.69
CA ALA A 295 -4.45 -2.14 -6.82
C ALA A 295 -4.57 -3.64 -6.49
N GLN A 296 -5.46 -4.03 -5.56
CA GLN A 296 -5.62 -5.41 -5.12
C GLN A 296 -6.48 -6.26 -6.06
N ILE A 297 -7.56 -5.70 -6.61
CA ILE A 297 -8.56 -6.47 -7.37
C ILE A 297 -8.88 -5.90 -8.76
N GLY A 298 -8.42 -4.68 -9.09
CA GLY A 298 -8.53 -4.10 -10.44
C GLY A 298 -9.10 -2.68 -10.50
N GLU A 299 -8.68 -1.93 -11.52
CA GLU A 299 -9.07 -0.52 -11.72
C GLU A 299 -10.54 -0.35 -12.15
N THR A 300 -11.04 -1.25 -13.00
CA THR A 300 -12.41 -1.19 -13.52
C THR A 300 -13.30 -2.21 -12.82
N ALA A 301 -14.61 -1.94 -12.76
CA ALA A 301 -15.57 -2.87 -12.18
C ALA A 301 -15.54 -4.25 -12.86
N ALA A 302 -15.34 -4.28 -14.19
CA ALA A 302 -15.22 -5.52 -14.96
C ALA A 302 -14.00 -6.35 -14.56
N VAL A 303 -12.83 -5.73 -14.36
CA VAL A 303 -11.63 -6.44 -13.89
C VAL A 303 -11.84 -6.96 -12.47
N ARG A 304 -12.44 -6.15 -11.58
CA ARG A 304 -12.74 -6.58 -10.20
C ARG A 304 -13.69 -7.78 -10.16
N HIS A 305 -14.76 -7.75 -10.96
CA HIS A 305 -15.67 -8.87 -11.09
C HIS A 305 -14.94 -10.17 -11.49
N ALA A 306 -14.14 -10.10 -12.55
CA ALA A 306 -13.37 -11.25 -13.04
C ALA A 306 -12.39 -11.78 -11.98
N THR A 307 -11.69 -10.88 -11.28
CA THR A 307 -10.75 -11.23 -10.19
C THR A 307 -11.47 -11.94 -9.04
N LEU A 308 -12.59 -11.40 -8.56
CA LEU A 308 -13.36 -11.97 -7.45
C LEU A 308 -13.98 -13.32 -7.81
N LYS A 309 -14.51 -13.44 -9.03
CA LYS A 309 -15.05 -14.70 -9.54
C LYS A 309 -13.99 -15.80 -9.60
N LEU A 310 -12.81 -15.49 -10.16
CA LEU A 310 -11.69 -16.42 -10.23
C LEU A 310 -11.18 -16.81 -8.84
N ALA A 311 -11.08 -15.85 -7.92
CA ALA A 311 -10.68 -16.09 -6.54
C ALA A 311 -11.64 -17.06 -5.84
N TYR A 312 -12.95 -16.84 -6.00
CA TYR A 312 -13.97 -17.70 -5.41
C TYR A 312 -13.93 -19.13 -5.97
N GLN A 313 -13.86 -19.27 -7.30
CA GLN A 313 -13.76 -20.58 -7.96
C GLN A 313 -12.58 -21.39 -7.42
N ARG A 314 -11.37 -20.80 -7.42
CA ARG A 314 -10.16 -21.42 -6.88
C ARG A 314 -10.27 -21.76 -5.39
N ALA A 315 -10.93 -20.91 -4.61
CA ALA A 315 -11.13 -21.17 -3.18
C ALA A 315 -12.02 -22.40 -2.98
N THR A 316 -13.12 -22.50 -3.71
CA THR A 316 -14.04 -23.64 -3.60
C THR A 316 -13.46 -24.96 -4.09
N GLU A 317 -12.49 -24.94 -5.01
CA GLU A 317 -11.74 -26.15 -5.41
C GLU A 317 -10.83 -26.67 -4.28
N LEU A 318 -10.32 -25.78 -3.43
CA LEU A 318 -9.38 -26.11 -2.36
C LEU A 318 -10.04 -26.34 -0.99
N LEU A 319 -11.29 -25.92 -0.84
CA LEU A 319 -12.06 -26.01 0.41
C LEU A 319 -13.01 -27.22 0.39
N PRO A 320 -13.10 -27.97 1.50
CA PRO A 320 -13.94 -29.16 1.55
C PRO A 320 -15.44 -28.86 1.61
N ALA A 321 -15.82 -27.63 2.00
CA ALA A 321 -17.20 -27.21 2.15
C ALA A 321 -17.32 -25.68 2.12
N VAL A 322 -18.51 -25.21 1.76
CA VAL A 322 -18.94 -23.82 1.88
C VAL A 322 -19.95 -23.66 3.02
N TRP A 323 -20.17 -22.43 3.47
CA TRP A 323 -21.12 -22.08 4.52
C TRP A 323 -22.22 -21.19 3.96
N ALA A 324 -23.48 -21.45 4.31
CA ALA A 324 -24.59 -20.57 3.96
C ALA A 324 -24.73 -19.47 5.04
N PRO A 325 -24.54 -18.18 4.71
CA PRO A 325 -24.85 -17.09 5.63
C PRO A 325 -26.32 -17.11 6.04
N PRO A 326 -26.69 -16.61 7.22
CA PRO A 326 -28.08 -16.50 7.63
C PRO A 326 -28.83 -15.59 6.66
N THR A 327 -30.01 -16.02 6.20
CA THR A 327 -30.92 -15.11 5.49
C THR A 327 -31.33 -14.00 6.46
N SER A 328 -31.22 -12.74 6.04
CA SER A 328 -31.77 -11.64 6.82
C SER A 328 -33.25 -11.92 7.04
N GLN A 329 -33.67 -12.15 8.29
CA GLN A 329 -35.09 -12.11 8.63
C GLN A 329 -35.54 -10.68 8.32
N GLY A 330 -36.25 -10.54 7.20
CA GLY A 330 -36.92 -9.30 6.88
C GLY A 330 -37.91 -9.04 7.99
N ASN A 331 -37.71 -7.94 8.73
CA ASN A 331 -38.82 -7.36 9.48
C ASN A 331 -39.86 -6.98 8.43
N GLY A 332 -40.91 -7.80 8.32
CA GLY A 332 -42.14 -7.41 7.66
C GLY A 332 -42.65 -6.17 8.37
N VAL A 333 -42.50 -5.02 7.73
CA VAL A 333 -43.34 -3.86 8.02
C VAL A 333 -44.60 -4.11 7.20
N GLU A 334 -45.61 -4.70 7.84
CA GLU A 334 -46.99 -4.53 7.37
C GLU A 334 -47.33 -3.03 7.42
N LEU A 335 -47.93 -2.56 6.34
CA LEU A 335 -48.32 -1.18 6.06
C LEU A 335 -49.27 -0.58 7.10
#